data_AF-A0A3B9HX07-F1
#
_entry.id   AF-A0A3B9HX07-F1
#
_cell.length_a   1.000
_cell.length_b   1.000
_cell.length_c   1.000
_cell.angle_alpha   90.00
_cell.angle_beta   90.00
_cell.angle_gamma   90.00
#
_symmetry.space_group_name_H-M   'P 1'
#
loop_
_entity.id
_entity.type
_entity.pdbx_description
1 polymer ?
#
loop_
_entity_poly.entity_id
_entity_poly.type
_entity_poly.pdbx_seq_one_letter_code
_entity_poly.pdbx_strand_id
1 'polypeptide(L)'
;MARAKTIKKAGAVSEEPVTKKKGKVAGGEAREYSMTDSFAKGDIVYHKIWDDTGEVIETGTTDDGINRMKVAFEKVGVKNLRMG
;
A
#
# COMPACT_ATOMS: atom_id res chain seq x y z
N MET A 1 -32.90 -16.43 -34.21
CA MET A 1 -32.59 -17.27 -33.02
C MET A 1 -31.10 -17.61 -33.12
N ALA A 2 -30.18 -17.46 -32.17
CA ALA A 2 -30.19 -17.10 -30.76
C ALA A 2 -28.81 -16.47 -30.40
N ARG A 3 -28.68 -16.02 -29.14
CA ARG A 3 -27.77 -14.99 -28.61
C ARG A 3 -26.34 -15.43 -28.27
N ALA A 4 -25.48 -14.41 -28.20
CA ALA A 4 -24.14 -14.33 -27.61
C ALA A 4 -23.95 -15.09 -26.29
N LYS A 5 -22.72 -15.54 -26.03
CA LYS A 5 -22.16 -15.77 -24.68
C LYS A 5 -20.66 -15.45 -24.65
N THR A 6 -20.36 -14.30 -24.04
CA THR A 6 -19.11 -13.93 -23.38
C THR A 6 -18.75 -14.93 -22.28
N ILE A 7 -17.48 -15.30 -22.17
CA ILE A 7 -16.92 -15.79 -20.89
C ILE A 7 -15.54 -15.19 -20.65
N LYS A 8 -15.52 -14.35 -19.62
CA LYS A 8 -14.35 -13.78 -18.94
C LYS A 8 -13.63 -14.91 -18.21
N LYS A 9 -12.29 -14.97 -18.30
CA LYS A 9 -11.47 -15.60 -17.27
C LYS A 9 -10.17 -14.83 -17.15
N ALA A 10 -10.17 -13.84 -16.25
CA ALA A 10 -8.97 -13.22 -15.74
C ALA A 10 -8.28 -14.25 -14.85
N GLY A 11 -7.12 -14.73 -15.28
CA GLY A 11 -6.20 -15.51 -14.46
C GLY A 11 -5.29 -14.53 -13.71
N ALA A 12 -5.27 -14.68 -12.39
CA ALA A 12 -4.31 -14.05 -11.49
C ALA A 12 -2.99 -14.84 -11.49
N VAL A 13 -1.87 -14.14 -11.70
CA VAL A 13 -0.49 -14.43 -11.25
C VAL A 13 0.20 -13.04 -11.30
N SER A 14 0.31 -12.35 -10.17
CA SER A 14 1.50 -12.23 -9.32
C SER A 14 2.61 -11.35 -9.90
N GLU A 15 2.83 -10.24 -9.18
CA GLU A 15 4.06 -9.47 -9.00
C GLU A 15 4.98 -9.25 -10.20
N GLU A 16 4.99 -8.01 -10.72
CA GLU A 16 6.21 -7.24 -10.99
C GLU A 16 5.86 -5.74 -11.17
N PRO A 17 6.80 -4.82 -10.88
CA PRO A 17 6.53 -3.59 -10.12
C PRO A 17 6.02 -2.44 -10.98
N VAL A 18 4.87 -1.86 -10.61
CA VAL A 18 4.38 -0.60 -11.19
C VAL A 18 5.27 0.55 -10.68
N THR A 19 6.27 0.85 -11.49
CA THR A 19 7.05 2.07 -11.44
C THR A 19 6.15 3.30 -11.68
N LYS A 20 6.20 4.22 -10.72
CA LYS A 20 6.18 5.68 -10.90
C LYS A 20 5.07 6.26 -11.78
N LYS A 21 3.96 6.69 -11.17
CA LYS A 21 3.27 7.92 -11.59
C LYS A 21 2.82 8.77 -10.41
N LYS A 22 3.54 9.88 -10.28
CA LYS A 22 3.12 11.17 -9.74
C LYS A 22 1.67 11.45 -10.15
N GLY A 23 0.74 11.37 -9.21
CA GLY A 23 -0.67 11.65 -9.47
C GLY A 23 -1.49 11.38 -8.23
N LYS A 24 -2.15 12.42 -7.72
CA LYS A 24 -3.21 12.32 -6.71
C LYS A 24 -4.15 11.18 -7.09
N VAL A 25 -4.22 10.13 -6.28
CA VAL A 25 -5.40 9.27 -6.25
C VAL A 25 -5.73 9.06 -4.79
N ALA A 26 -6.64 9.90 -4.30
CA ALA A 26 -7.50 9.53 -3.20
C ALA A 26 -8.27 8.28 -3.68
N GLY A 27 -7.99 7.11 -3.11
CA GLY A 27 -8.75 5.91 -3.43
C GLY A 27 -7.99 4.60 -3.28
N GLY A 28 -7.95 4.07 -2.06
CA GLY A 28 -8.20 2.66 -1.75
C GLY A 28 -7.22 1.57 -2.22
N GLU A 29 -6.18 1.87 -3.00
CA GLU A 29 -5.23 0.84 -3.44
C GLU A 29 -4.08 0.74 -2.44
N ALA A 30 -4.00 -0.39 -1.74
CA ALA A 30 -2.93 -0.68 -0.80
C ALA A 30 -1.56 -0.59 -1.50
N ARG A 31 -0.74 0.38 -1.08
CA ARG A 31 0.62 0.57 -1.59
C ARG A 31 1.58 -0.35 -0.87
N GLU A 32 2.40 -1.08 -1.60
CA GLU A 32 3.44 -1.91 -0.97
C GLU A 32 4.41 -1.02 -0.17
N TYR A 33 4.64 -1.41 1.08
CA TYR A 33 5.62 -0.78 1.95
C TYR A 33 7.02 -0.97 1.38
N SER A 34 7.66 0.15 1.05
CA SER A 34 9.09 0.22 0.79
C SER A 34 9.72 1.27 1.68
N MET A 35 10.90 0.97 2.23
CA MET A 35 11.65 1.93 3.05
C MET A 35 12.01 3.19 2.26
N THR A 36 12.16 3.08 0.93
CA THR A 36 12.50 4.22 0.06
C THR A 36 11.30 5.09 -0.30
N ASP A 37 10.07 4.60 -0.05
CA ASP A 37 8.85 5.30 -0.41
C ASP A 37 8.37 6.18 0.74
N SER A 38 7.54 7.16 0.41
CA SER A 38 7.04 8.14 1.36
C SER A 38 5.52 8.05 1.37
N PHE A 39 4.98 7.81 2.56
CA PHE A 39 3.55 7.64 2.79
C PHE A 39 3.01 8.79 3.62
N ALA A 40 1.76 9.15 3.37
CA ALA A 40 1.04 10.17 4.09
C ALA A 40 0.01 9.54 5.03
N LYS A 41 -0.40 10.28 6.06
CA LYS A 41 -1.53 9.89 6.91
C LYS A 41 -2.78 9.67 6.06
N GLY A 42 -3.43 8.51 6.24
CA GLY A 42 -4.59 8.05 5.47
C GLY A 42 -4.25 7.17 4.27
N ASP A 43 -2.97 6.94 3.97
CA ASP A 43 -2.59 5.97 2.95
C ASP A 43 -2.75 4.54 3.45
N ILE A 44 -3.13 3.62 2.57
CA ILE A 44 -3.14 2.18 2.85
C ILE A 44 -1.80 1.59 2.44
N VAL A 45 -1.18 0.85 3.34
CA VAL A 45 0.16 0.27 3.23
C VAL A 45 0.07 -1.25 3.39
N TYR A 46 0.55 -1.99 2.40
CA TYR A 46 0.71 -3.45 2.46
C TYR A 46 2.15 -3.81 2.85
N HIS A 47 2.33 -4.67 3.85
CA HIS A 47 3.65 -5.09 4.30
C HIS A 47 3.88 -6.58 4.02
N LYS A 48 4.70 -6.90 3.01
CA LYS A 48 4.94 -8.29 2.56
C LYS A 48 5.45 -9.25 3.63
N ILE A 49 6.24 -8.78 4.59
CA ILE A 49 6.78 -9.63 5.67
C ILE A 49 5.68 -10.04 6.67
N TRP A 50 4.68 -9.18 6.82
CA TRP A 50 3.56 -9.43 7.72
C TRP A 50 2.34 -9.98 6.99
N ASP A 51 2.38 -9.96 5.65
CA ASP A 51 1.24 -10.27 4.78
C ASP A 51 -0.04 -9.57 5.26
N ASP A 52 0.11 -8.27 5.52
CA ASP A 52 -0.91 -7.47 6.17
C ASP A 52 -1.00 -6.07 5.57
N THR A 53 -2.22 -5.55 5.54
CA THR A 53 -2.56 -4.21 5.10
C THR A 53 -2.90 -3.34 6.30
N GLY A 54 -2.50 -2.08 6.25
CA GLY A 54 -2.78 -1.14 7.33
C GLY A 54 -2.85 0.29 6.85
N GLU A 55 -3.61 1.10 7.56
CA GLU A 55 -3.73 2.52 7.28
C GLU A 55 -2.68 3.32 8.06
N VAL A 56 -2.02 4.26 7.40
CA VAL A 56 -1.13 5.21 8.07
C VAL A 56 -1.96 6.14 8.95
N ILE A 57 -1.89 5.95 10.26
CA ILE A 57 -2.61 6.80 11.21
C ILE A 57 -1.81 8.05 11.60
N GLU A 58 -0.49 7.99 11.48
CA GLU A 58 0.42 9.08 11.85
C GLU A 58 1.72 9.03 11.06
N THR A 59 2.30 10.18 10.78
CA THR A 59 3.62 10.32 10.17
C THR A 59 4.42 11.34 10.97
N GLY A 60 5.70 11.08 11.20
CA GLY A 60 6.58 11.96 11.96
C GLY A 60 8.00 11.95 11.39
N THR A 61 8.77 12.98 11.75
CA THR A 61 10.18 13.08 11.40
C THR A 61 10.94 13.28 12.70
N THR A 62 11.97 12.47 12.91
CA THR A 62 12.89 12.66 14.05
C THR A 62 13.87 13.79 13.78
N ASP A 63 14.44 14.38 14.84
CA ASP A 63 15.42 15.47 14.76
C ASP A 63 16.65 15.13 13.90
N ASP A 64 16.98 13.84 13.77
CA ASP A 64 18.02 13.32 12.85
C ASP A 64 17.61 13.33 11.35
N GLY A 65 16.42 13.84 11.02
CA GLY A 65 15.88 13.85 9.65
C GLY A 65 15.33 12.51 9.17
N ILE A 66 15.23 11.51 10.06
CA ILE A 66 14.67 10.20 9.72
C ILE A 66 13.14 10.27 9.74
N ASN A 67 12.50 9.93 8.62
CA ASN A 67 11.04 9.86 8.56
C ASN A 67 10.53 8.53 9.13
N ARG A 68 9.42 8.61 9.84
CA ARG A 68 8.76 7.49 10.51
C ARG A 68 7.26 7.61 10.28
N MET A 69 6.57 6.49 10.26
CA MET A 69 5.12 6.46 10.24
C MET A 69 4.60 5.40 11.17
N LYS A 70 3.37 5.60 11.61
CA LYS A 70 2.60 4.68 12.41
C LYS A 70 1.45 4.18 11.55
N VAL A 71 1.44 2.87 11.33
CA VAL A 71 0.47 2.19 10.48
C VAL A 71 -0.34 1.26 11.36
N ALA A 72 -1.66 1.40 11.32
CA ALA A 72 -2.60 0.50 11.97
C ALA A 72 -2.92 -0.65 11.01
N PHE A 73 -2.20 -1.77 11.16
CA PHE A 73 -2.46 -2.97 10.39
C PHE A 73 -3.66 -3.75 10.93
N GLU A 74 -4.36 -4.44 10.04
CA GLU A 74 -5.59 -5.17 10.36
C GLU A 74 -5.35 -6.42 11.21
N LYS A 75 -4.29 -7.20 10.92
CA LYS A 75 -3.98 -8.44 11.68
C LYS A 75 -2.94 -8.19 12.78
N VAL A 76 -1.85 -7.49 12.48
CA VAL A 76 -0.72 -7.29 13.42
C VAL A 76 -0.89 -6.08 14.34
N GLY A 77 -1.89 -5.25 14.08
CA GLY A 77 -2.18 -4.04 14.85
C GLY A 77 -1.24 -2.87 14.51
N VAL A 78 -1.06 -1.96 15.47
CA VAL A 78 -0.34 -0.71 15.21
C VAL A 78 1.19 -0.92 15.22
N LYS A 79 1.86 -0.57 14.12
CA LYS A 79 3.31 -0.65 13.96
C LYS A 79 3.93 0.65 13.50
N ASN A 80 5.15 0.88 13.99
CA ASN A 80 5.97 2.01 13.57
C ASN A 80 6.93 1.53 12.48
N LEU A 81 6.87 2.17 11.32
CA LEU A 81 7.72 1.90 10.16
C LEU A 81 8.58 3.12 9.88
N ARG A 82 9.77 2.90 9.32
CA ARG A 82 10.65 3.97 8.85
C ARG A 82 10.38 4.25 7.37
N MET A 83 10.51 5.50 6.96
CA MET A 83 10.47 5.94 5.56
C MET A 83 11.71 6.77 5.28
N GLY A 84 12.22 6.74 4.06
CA GLY A 84 13.44 7.45 3.66
C GLY A 84 14.70 6.58 3.70
#